data_AF-A0A8S3ZMN1-F1
#
_entry.id   AF-A0A8S3ZMN1-F1
#
_cell.length_a   1.000
_cell.length_b   1.000
_cell.length_c   1.000
_cell.angle_alpha   90.00
_cell.angle_beta   90.00
_cell.angle_gamma   90.00
#
_symmetry.space_group_name_H-M   'P 1'
#
loop_
_entity.id
_entity.type
_entity.pdbx_description
1 polymer ?
#
loop_
_entity_poly.entity_id
_entity_poly.type
_entity_poly.pdbx_seq_one_letter_code
_entity_poly.pdbx_strand_id
1 'polypeptide(L)'
;MAPFPLIKLGYLAVKQISKPIANCIKKKCKNQHNFFRKKNICMPPAQFYHYEVNVRLRILSLGQAQTVDKLSQKEATELGSEMLGESVIFLMAVLVLTLEYARAARKEAANEDKIKQEKKQFLCKIRDLETVTEIQAAQIRELQHRLNLLYTTKHESQSSVLGLAQKLIGQTDKTGTSR
;
A
#
# COMPACT_ATOMS: atom_id res chain seq x y z
N MET A 1 -5.16 -4.45 5.38
CA MET A 1 -5.71 -3.07 5.30
C MET A 1 -7.01 -3.13 4.51
N ALA A 2 -8.14 -2.77 5.13
CA ALA A 2 -9.43 -2.68 4.45
C ALA A 2 -9.80 -1.20 4.28
N PRO A 3 -9.48 -0.55 3.14
CA PRO A 3 -9.84 0.85 2.91
C PRO A 3 -11.31 1.04 2.50
N PHE A 4 -12.08 -0.06 2.40
CA PHE A 4 -13.41 -0.08 1.79
C PHE A 4 -14.65 0.31 2.63
N PRO A 5 -14.60 0.52 3.97
CA PRO A 5 -15.76 0.98 4.72
C PRO A 5 -15.85 2.51 4.83
N LEU A 6 -14.74 3.24 4.91
CA LEU A 6 -14.75 4.69 5.19
C LEU A 6 -15.28 5.53 4.04
N ILE A 7 -14.89 5.24 2.80
CA ILE A 7 -15.38 5.95 1.62
C ILE A 7 -16.89 5.72 1.44
N LYS A 8 -17.33 4.47 1.66
CA LYS A 8 -18.73 4.07 1.53
C LYS A 8 -19.61 4.65 2.63
N LEU A 9 -19.10 4.72 3.87
CA LEU A 9 -19.75 5.45 4.97
C LEU A 9 -19.77 6.96 4.74
N GLY A 10 -18.67 7.54 4.26
CA GLY A 10 -18.58 8.96 3.92
C GLY A 10 -19.62 9.35 2.87
N TYR A 11 -19.74 8.56 1.80
CA TYR A 11 -20.77 8.76 0.77
C TYR A 11 -22.20 8.67 1.33
N LEU A 12 -22.47 7.70 2.21
CA LEU A 12 -23.78 7.57 2.86
C LEU A 12 -24.08 8.75 3.79
N ALA A 13 -23.09 9.21 4.56
CA ALA A 13 -23.23 10.34 5.48
C ALA A 13 -23.50 11.65 4.73
N VAL A 14 -22.77 11.92 3.63
CA VAL A 14 -23.03 13.08 2.76
C VAL A 14 -24.46 13.05 2.23
N LYS A 15 -24.94 11.88 1.77
CA LYS A 15 -26.30 11.71 1.25
C LYS A 15 -27.38 11.90 2.32
N GLN A 16 -27.11 11.52 3.57
CA GLN A 16 -28.05 11.66 4.68
C GLN A 16 -28.08 13.07 5.27
N ILE A 17 -26.97 13.81 5.21
CA ILE A 17 -26.87 15.17 5.75
C ILE A 17 -27.33 16.23 4.72
N SER A 18 -27.22 15.96 3.42
CA SER A 18 -27.66 16.90 2.36
C SER A 18 -29.14 17.31 2.51
N LYS A 19 -30.06 16.33 2.68
CA LYS A 19 -31.50 16.60 2.84
C LYS A 19 -31.88 17.48 4.05
N PRO A 20 -31.45 17.19 5.29
CA PRO A 20 -31.79 18.01 6.46
C PRO A 20 -31.13 19.39 6.43
N ILE A 21 -29.92 19.51 5.87
CA ILE A 21 -29.25 20.82 5.74
C ILE A 21 -29.95 21.68 4.69
N ALA A 22 -30.30 21.14 3.53
CA ALA A 22 -31.10 21.86 2.53
C ALA A 22 -32.41 22.39 3.13
N ASN A 23 -33.13 21.55 3.90
CA ASN A 23 -34.37 21.97 4.57
C ASN A 23 -34.14 23.01 5.69
N CYS A 24 -33.02 22.94 6.41
CA CYS A 24 -32.65 23.92 7.44
C CYS A 24 -32.32 25.29 6.83
N ILE A 25 -31.56 25.32 5.73
CA ILE A 25 -31.21 26.55 5.04
C ILE A 25 -32.45 27.15 4.38
N LYS A 26 -33.34 26.35 3.78
CA LYS A 26 -34.67 26.81 3.29
C LYS A 26 -35.49 27.49 4.38
N LYS A 27 -35.55 26.92 5.59
CA LYS A 27 -36.23 27.55 6.74
C LYS A 27 -35.55 28.86 7.19
N LYS A 28 -34.22 28.90 7.25
CA LYS A 28 -33.47 30.12 7.58
C LYS A 28 -33.64 31.23 6.54
N CYS A 29 -33.68 30.88 5.25
CA CYS A 29 -33.90 31.84 4.15
C CYS A 29 -35.32 32.43 4.16
N LYS A 30 -36.33 31.61 4.44
CA LYS A 30 -37.73 32.08 4.59
C LYS A 30 -37.87 33.09 5.74
N ASN A 31 -37.13 32.88 6.85
CA ASN A 31 -37.17 33.76 8.01
C ASN A 31 -36.24 34.99 7.89
N GLN A 32 -35.16 34.91 7.12
CA GLN A 32 -34.15 35.98 6.95
C GLN A 32 -34.18 36.64 5.57
N HIS A 33 -35.39 36.94 5.07
CA HIS A 33 -35.65 37.52 3.75
C HIS A 33 -34.85 38.81 3.46
N ASN A 34 -34.48 39.59 4.49
CA ASN A 34 -33.71 40.83 4.32
C ASN A 34 -32.19 40.62 4.12
N PHE A 35 -31.60 39.54 4.63
CA PHE A 35 -30.15 39.32 4.55
C PHE A 35 -29.73 38.81 3.16
N PHE A 36 -30.53 37.91 2.57
CA PHE A 36 -30.31 37.40 1.21
C PHE A 36 -30.52 38.47 0.12
N ARG A 37 -31.45 39.41 0.35
CA ARG A 37 -31.70 40.55 -0.53
C ARG A 37 -30.55 41.57 -0.51
N LYS A 38 -29.94 41.83 0.65
CA LYS A 38 -28.79 42.77 0.78
C LYS A 38 -27.45 42.18 0.34
N LYS A 39 -27.24 40.87 0.52
CA LYS A 39 -25.94 40.22 0.27
C LYS A 39 -25.74 39.72 -1.17
N ASN A 40 -26.71 39.95 -2.06
CA ASN A 40 -26.60 39.63 -3.48
C ASN A 40 -26.22 38.17 -3.79
N ILE A 41 -26.52 37.22 -2.90
CA ILE A 41 -26.14 35.79 -3.07
C ILE A 41 -27.05 35.06 -4.08
N CYS A 42 -28.27 35.58 -4.28
CA CYS A 42 -29.32 35.01 -5.15
C CYS A 42 -29.35 35.65 -6.56
N MET A 43 -28.67 36.78 -6.76
CA MET A 43 -28.59 37.50 -8.04
C MET A 43 -27.61 36.93 -9.10
N PRO A 44 -26.48 36.27 -8.78
CA PRO A 44 -25.52 35.82 -9.78
C PRO A 44 -26.09 34.86 -10.84
N PRO A 45 -26.89 33.84 -10.48
CA PRO A 45 -27.44 32.94 -11.49
C PRO A 45 -28.50 33.63 -12.37
N ALA A 46 -29.27 34.57 -11.83
CA ALA A 46 -30.24 35.34 -12.61
C ALA A 46 -29.57 36.27 -13.64
N GLN A 47 -28.42 36.85 -13.28
CA GLN A 47 -27.61 37.67 -14.20
C GLN A 47 -26.95 36.83 -15.29
N PHE A 48 -26.49 35.62 -14.97
CA PHE A 48 -25.88 34.71 -15.95
C PHE A 48 -26.91 34.22 -16.98
N TYR A 49 -28.13 33.89 -16.52
CA TYR A 49 -29.22 33.47 -17.40
C TYR A 49 -29.65 34.59 -18.35
N HIS A 50 -29.72 35.84 -17.85
CA HIS A 50 -30.04 37.00 -18.69
C HIS A 50 -28.97 37.26 -19.77
N TYR A 51 -27.70 37.04 -19.45
CA TYR A 51 -26.61 37.13 -20.43
C TYR A 51 -26.74 36.01 -21.50
N GLU A 52 -26.94 34.77 -21.06
CA GLU A 52 -27.03 33.63 -21.97
C GLU A 52 -28.26 33.71 -22.89
N VAL A 53 -29.42 34.07 -22.34
CA VAL A 53 -30.66 34.22 -23.11
C VAL A 53 -30.56 35.38 -24.09
N ASN A 54 -29.94 36.51 -23.72
CA ASN A 54 -29.70 37.62 -24.64
C ASN A 54 -28.73 37.27 -25.77
N VAL A 55 -27.68 36.49 -25.49
CA VAL A 55 -26.75 36.03 -26.52
C VAL A 55 -27.45 35.08 -27.50
N ARG A 56 -28.28 34.15 -27.00
CA ARG A 56 -29.06 33.25 -27.85
C ARG A 56 -30.10 34.00 -28.69
N LEU A 57 -30.84 34.94 -28.11
CA LEU A 57 -31.82 35.79 -28.83
C LEU A 57 -31.15 36.68 -29.89
N ARG A 58 -29.97 37.22 -29.60
CA ARG A 58 -29.18 38.02 -30.56
C ARG A 58 -28.65 37.19 -31.73
N ILE A 59 -28.24 35.94 -31.47
CA ILE A 59 -27.77 35.01 -32.51
C ILE A 59 -28.92 34.54 -33.42
N LEU A 60 -30.14 34.40 -32.89
CA LEU A 60 -31.32 33.97 -33.66
C LEU A 60 -32.14 35.13 -34.28
N SER A 61 -31.67 36.38 -34.20
CA SER A 61 -32.33 37.58 -34.76
C SER A 61 -33.81 37.79 -34.38
N LEU A 62 -34.28 37.17 -33.30
CA LEU A 62 -35.61 37.37 -32.73
C LEU A 62 -35.55 38.56 -31.78
N GLY A 63 -36.24 39.64 -32.16
CA GLY A 63 -36.20 40.94 -31.49
C GLY A 63 -36.55 40.92 -29.98
N GLN A 64 -35.97 41.92 -29.31
CA GLN A 64 -36.07 42.34 -27.90
C GLN A 64 -36.33 41.26 -26.83
N ALA A 65 -35.33 41.15 -25.96
CA ALA A 65 -35.36 40.46 -24.69
C ALA A 65 -36.55 40.91 -23.85
N GLN A 66 -37.65 40.16 -23.92
CA GLN A 66 -38.66 40.21 -22.88
C GLN A 66 -37.93 39.93 -21.57
N THR A 67 -38.02 40.89 -20.67
CA THR A 67 -37.66 40.75 -19.27
C THR A 67 -38.42 39.55 -18.74
N VAL A 68 -37.77 38.38 -18.80
CA VAL A 68 -38.27 37.16 -18.20
C VAL A 68 -38.57 37.52 -16.76
N ASP A 69 -39.86 37.44 -16.44
CA ASP A 69 -40.38 37.79 -15.14
C ASP A 69 -39.51 37.09 -14.11
N LYS A 70 -39.00 37.85 -13.14
CA LYS A 70 -37.94 37.42 -12.21
C LYS A 70 -38.32 36.03 -11.71
N LEU A 71 -37.62 35.00 -12.19
CA LEU A 71 -37.81 33.61 -11.77
C LEU A 71 -37.94 33.64 -10.25
N SER A 72 -39.13 33.26 -9.75
CA SER A 72 -39.66 33.62 -8.44
C SER A 72 -38.54 33.63 -7.41
N GLN A 73 -38.27 34.75 -6.73
CA GLN A 73 -37.17 34.88 -5.75
C GLN A 73 -37.07 33.69 -4.78
N LYS A 74 -38.20 33.02 -4.53
CA LYS A 74 -38.31 31.82 -3.73
C LYS A 74 -37.54 30.63 -4.34
N GLU A 75 -37.65 30.39 -5.64
CA GLU A 75 -36.98 29.28 -6.35
C GLU A 75 -35.46 29.47 -6.42
N ALA A 76 -34.99 30.68 -6.75
CA ALA A 76 -33.56 30.97 -6.79
C ALA A 76 -32.90 30.86 -5.40
N THR A 77 -33.62 31.26 -4.35
CA THR A 77 -33.15 31.10 -2.96
C THR A 77 -33.17 29.64 -2.53
N GLU A 78 -34.16 28.87 -2.98
CA GLU A 78 -34.28 27.44 -2.69
C GLU A 78 -33.14 26.65 -3.34
N LEU A 79 -32.87 26.87 -4.62
CA LEU A 79 -31.77 26.23 -5.35
C LEU A 79 -30.40 26.63 -4.80
N GLY A 80 -30.20 27.93 -4.51
CA GLY A 80 -28.97 28.45 -3.94
C GLY A 80 -28.67 27.88 -2.55
N SER A 81 -29.71 27.69 -1.72
CA SER A 81 -29.58 27.09 -0.39
C SER A 81 -29.14 25.62 -0.43
N GLU A 82 -29.64 24.87 -1.40
CA GLU A 82 -29.34 23.45 -1.59
C GLU A 82 -27.88 23.28 -2.06
N MET A 83 -27.46 24.06 -3.05
CA MET A 83 -26.08 24.08 -3.56
C MET A 83 -25.06 24.49 -2.48
N LEU A 84 -25.38 25.52 -1.67
CA LEU A 84 -24.51 25.95 -0.57
C LEU A 84 -24.37 24.87 0.51
N GLY A 85 -25.48 24.21 0.87
CA GLY A 85 -25.48 23.10 1.83
C GLY A 85 -24.59 21.94 1.37
N GLU A 86 -24.72 21.54 0.10
CA GLU A 86 -23.90 20.46 -0.48
C GLU A 86 -22.42 20.84 -0.57
N SER A 87 -22.11 22.08 -0.95
CA SER A 87 -20.71 22.54 -1.06
C SER A 87 -19.96 22.51 0.28
N VAL A 88 -20.63 22.87 1.39
CA VAL A 88 -20.02 22.86 2.72
C VAL A 88 -19.79 21.43 3.21
N ILE A 89 -20.75 20.54 3.01
CA ILE A 89 -20.59 19.12 3.37
C ILE A 89 -19.47 18.48 2.53
N PHE A 90 -19.42 18.78 1.23
CA PHE A 90 -18.38 18.29 0.33
C PHE A 90 -16.99 18.76 0.76
N LEU A 91 -16.83 20.05 1.07
CA LEU A 91 -15.56 20.60 1.57
C LEU A 91 -15.12 19.94 2.87
N MET A 92 -16.03 19.78 3.83
CA MET A 92 -15.73 19.11 5.10
C MET A 92 -15.34 17.65 4.89
N ALA A 93 -16.03 16.93 4.00
CA ALA A 93 -15.73 15.54 3.66
C ALA A 93 -14.35 15.40 3.01
N VAL A 94 -14.02 16.28 2.04
CA VAL A 94 -12.69 16.32 1.40
C VAL A 94 -11.62 16.57 2.45
N LEU A 95 -11.81 17.57 3.33
CA LEU A 95 -10.83 17.94 4.35
C LEU A 95 -10.54 16.77 5.31
N VAL A 96 -11.59 16.14 5.85
CA VAL A 96 -11.46 14.95 6.71
C VAL A 96 -10.78 13.80 5.98
N LEU A 97 -11.16 13.54 4.72
CA LEU A 97 -10.56 12.47 3.91
C LEU A 97 -9.06 12.70 3.69
N THR A 98 -8.64 13.93 3.35
CA THR A 98 -7.22 14.26 3.22
C THR A 98 -6.45 14.11 4.52
N LEU A 99 -7.04 14.47 5.66
CA LEU A 99 -6.39 14.31 6.97
C LEU A 99 -6.22 12.84 7.35
N GLU A 100 -7.27 12.03 7.17
CA GLU A 100 -7.19 10.59 7.41
C GLU A 100 -6.23 9.90 6.43
N TYR A 101 -6.22 10.29 5.15
CA TYR A 101 -5.25 9.79 4.18
C TYR A 101 -3.81 10.13 4.62
N ALA A 102 -3.54 11.36 5.04
CA ALA A 102 -2.22 11.77 5.53
C ALA A 102 -1.81 11.02 6.81
N ARG A 103 -2.76 10.70 7.71
CA ARG A 103 -2.50 9.88 8.91
C ARG A 103 -2.25 8.42 8.54
N ALA A 104 -3.04 7.86 7.63
CA ALA A 104 -2.92 6.49 7.16
C ALA A 104 -1.58 6.26 6.44
N ALA A 105 -1.17 7.18 5.57
CA ALA A 105 0.10 7.12 4.85
C ALA A 105 1.31 7.09 5.80
N ARG A 106 1.29 7.87 6.89
CA ARG A 106 2.35 7.83 7.92
C ARG A 106 2.40 6.48 8.63
N LYS A 107 1.23 5.89 8.91
CA LYS A 107 1.13 4.56 9.54
C LYS A 107 1.61 3.45 8.61
N GLU A 108 1.34 3.58 7.32
CA GLU A 108 1.78 2.64 6.28
C GLU A 108 3.30 2.70 6.11
N ALA A 109 3.91 3.89 6.03
CA ALA A 109 5.37 4.05 5.99
C ALA A 109 6.07 3.37 7.19
N ALA A 110 5.54 3.56 8.40
CA ALA A 110 6.09 2.91 9.59
C ALA A 110 5.96 1.37 9.56
N ASN A 111 4.92 0.83 8.92
CA ASN A 111 4.74 -0.61 8.74
C ASN A 111 5.67 -1.15 7.65
N GLU A 112 5.85 -0.42 6.55
CA GLU A 112 6.81 -0.79 5.50
C GLU A 112 8.24 -0.89 6.05
N ASP A 113 8.64 0.02 6.94
CA ASP A 113 9.96 -0.02 7.56
C ASP A 113 10.14 -1.27 8.45
N LYS A 114 9.10 -1.67 9.19
CA LYS A 114 9.12 -2.93 9.96
C LYS A 114 9.25 -4.14 9.04
N ILE A 115 8.46 -4.20 7.97
CA ILE A 115 8.52 -5.30 6.99
C ILE A 115 9.91 -5.36 6.33
N LYS A 116 10.50 -4.21 5.99
CA LYS A 116 11.86 -4.13 5.45
C LYS A 116 12.91 -4.62 6.45
N GLN A 117 12.76 -4.28 7.74
CA GLN A 117 13.64 -4.77 8.79
C GLN A 117 13.54 -6.29 8.97
N GLU A 118 12.31 -6.83 9.03
CA GLU A 118 12.07 -8.27 9.12
C GLU A 118 12.68 -9.01 7.92
N LYS A 119 12.49 -8.49 6.70
CA LYS A 119 13.11 -9.06 5.49
C LYS A 119 14.63 -9.07 5.59
N LYS A 120 15.25 -7.98 6.06
CA LYS A 120 16.70 -7.92 6.27
C LYS A 120 17.17 -8.95 7.30
N GLN A 121 16.45 -9.11 8.40
CA GLN A 121 16.77 -10.11 9.42
C GLN A 121 16.69 -11.52 8.86
N PHE A 122 15.66 -11.84 8.07
CA PHE A 122 15.57 -13.15 7.42
C PHE A 122 16.71 -13.39 6.43
N LEU A 123 17.07 -12.40 5.62
CA LEU A 123 18.22 -12.53 4.69
C LEU A 123 19.55 -12.71 5.43
N CYS A 124 19.74 -12.05 6.58
CA CYS A 124 20.91 -12.26 7.43
C CYS A 124 20.97 -13.70 7.93
N LYS A 125 19.85 -14.21 8.47
CA LYS A 125 19.76 -15.60 8.95
C LYS A 125 20.03 -16.62 7.86
N ILE A 126 19.54 -16.38 6.64
CA ILE A 126 19.83 -17.25 5.49
C ILE A 126 21.34 -17.28 5.20
N ARG A 127 22.00 -16.13 5.19
CA ARG A 127 23.46 -16.05 4.99
C ARG A 127 24.25 -16.75 6.09
N ASP A 128 23.81 -16.61 7.34
CA ASP A 128 24.45 -17.28 8.47
C ASP A 128 24.33 -18.80 8.32
N LEU A 129 23.15 -19.30 7.94
CA LEU A 129 22.92 -20.71 7.67
C LEU A 129 23.74 -21.23 6.47
N GLU A 130 23.86 -20.43 5.41
CA GLU A 130 24.71 -20.74 4.25
C GLU A 130 26.17 -20.90 4.68
N THR A 131 26.68 -19.97 5.48
CA THR A 131 28.04 -20.03 6.04
C THR A 131 28.25 -21.29 6.89
N VAL A 132 27.28 -21.63 7.76
CA VAL A 132 27.33 -22.87 8.55
C VAL A 132 27.34 -24.11 7.65
N THR A 133 26.58 -24.10 6.56
CA THR A 133 26.52 -25.21 5.60
C THR A 133 27.88 -25.38 4.90
N GLU A 134 28.53 -24.29 4.49
CA GLU A 134 29.87 -24.33 3.91
C GLU A 134 30.92 -24.89 4.87
N ILE A 135 30.86 -24.47 6.14
CA ILE A 135 31.75 -24.97 7.20
C ILE A 135 31.54 -26.47 7.41
N GLN A 136 30.29 -26.93 7.49
CA GLN A 136 29.98 -28.35 7.62
C GLN A 136 30.51 -29.16 6.43
N ALA A 137 30.36 -28.64 5.20
CA ALA A 137 30.91 -29.28 4.01
C ALA A 137 32.45 -29.38 4.06
N ALA A 138 33.13 -28.34 4.57
CA ALA A 138 34.58 -28.38 4.78
C ALA A 138 34.99 -29.42 5.83
N GLN A 139 34.27 -29.51 6.95
CA GLN A 139 34.51 -30.51 7.99
C GLN A 139 34.32 -31.94 7.47
N ILE A 140 33.30 -32.19 6.65
CA ILE A 140 33.08 -33.50 6.02
C ILE A 140 34.27 -33.88 5.13
N ARG A 141 34.75 -32.94 4.29
CA ARG A 141 35.92 -33.17 3.43
C ARG A 141 37.17 -33.49 4.24
N GLU A 142 37.39 -32.78 5.36
CA GLU A 142 38.53 -33.05 6.22
C GLU A 142 38.45 -34.41 6.89
N LEU A 143 37.28 -34.81 7.40
CA LEU A 143 37.07 -36.14 7.97
C LEU A 143 37.30 -37.24 6.93
N GLN A 144 36.81 -37.07 5.70
CA GLN A 144 37.06 -38.00 4.60
C GLN A 144 38.56 -38.13 4.30
N HIS A 145 39.30 -37.01 4.29
CA HIS A 145 40.73 -37.02 4.07
C HIS A 145 41.48 -37.78 5.18
N ARG A 146 41.16 -37.50 6.45
CA ARG A 146 41.75 -38.21 7.61
C ARG A 146 41.46 -39.71 7.56
N LEU A 147 40.23 -40.10 7.20
CA LEU A 147 39.88 -41.51 7.02
C LEU A 147 40.70 -42.19 5.92
N ASN A 148 40.90 -41.50 4.79
CA ASN A 148 41.69 -42.05 3.68
C ASN A 148 43.16 -42.25 4.09
N LEU A 149 43.78 -41.27 4.76
CA LEU A 149 45.15 -41.40 5.27
C LEU A 149 45.31 -42.56 6.26
N LEU A 150 44.35 -42.75 7.16
CA LEU A 150 44.35 -43.88 8.09
C LEU A 150 44.20 -45.22 7.34
N TYR A 151 43.34 -45.25 6.32
CA TYR A 151 43.14 -46.43 5.48
C TYR A 151 44.43 -46.80 4.72
N THR A 152 45.11 -45.84 4.10
CA THR A 152 46.37 -46.09 3.38
C THR A 152 47.49 -46.54 4.31
N THR A 153 47.66 -45.88 5.47
CA THR A 153 48.68 -46.24 6.47
C THR A 153 48.45 -47.66 7.00
N LYS A 154 47.18 -48.04 7.24
CA LYS A 154 46.82 -49.39 7.66
C LYS A 154 47.15 -50.43 6.58
N HIS A 155 46.85 -50.12 5.32
CA HIS A 155 47.14 -51.00 4.19
C HIS A 155 48.66 -51.22 4.01
N GLU A 156 49.46 -50.16 4.10
CA GLU A 156 50.92 -50.22 4.03
C GLU A 156 51.52 -51.04 5.19
N SER A 157 50.99 -50.86 6.40
CA SER A 157 51.38 -51.66 7.57
C SER A 157 51.07 -53.14 7.36
N GLN A 158 49.87 -53.50 6.87
CA GLN A 158 49.52 -54.89 6.59
C GLN A 158 50.40 -55.54 5.52
N SER A 159 50.70 -54.82 4.43
CA SER A 159 51.62 -55.30 3.39
C SER A 159 53.03 -55.55 3.94
N SER A 160 53.53 -54.66 4.81
CA SER A 160 54.82 -54.82 5.47
C SER A 160 54.86 -56.06 6.37
N VAL A 161 53.80 -56.32 7.15
CA VAL A 161 53.72 -57.51 8.01
C VAL A 161 53.68 -58.79 7.17
N LEU A 162 52.89 -58.81 6.08
CA LEU A 162 52.82 -59.96 5.17
C LEU A 162 54.16 -60.22 4.46
N GLY A 163 54.86 -59.18 4.03
CA GLY A 163 56.19 -59.30 3.42
C GLY A 163 57.25 -59.83 4.39
N LEU A 164 57.22 -59.39 5.65
CA LEU A 164 58.11 -59.91 6.70
C LEU A 164 57.81 -61.38 7.01
N ALA A 165 56.52 -61.74 7.12
CA ALA A 165 56.11 -63.14 7.36
C ALA A 165 56.57 -64.07 6.23
N GLN A 166 56.40 -63.68 4.96
CA GLN A 166 56.90 -64.44 3.81
C GLN A 166 58.43 -64.57 3.82
N LYS A 167 59.15 -63.51 4.20
CA LYS A 167 60.62 -63.54 4.27
C LYS A 167 61.15 -64.49 5.34
N LEU A 168 60.46 -64.57 6.49
CA LEU A 168 60.80 -65.52 7.56
C LEU A 168 60.54 -66.98 7.12
N ILE A 169 59.41 -67.26 6.48
CA ILE A 169 59.08 -68.60 5.96
C ILE A 169 60.11 -69.05 4.90
N GLY A 170 60.52 -68.16 4.00
CA GLY A 170 61.55 -68.45 2.99
C GLY A 170 62.97 -68.63 3.56
N GLN A 171 63.26 -68.12 4.75
CA GLN A 171 64.53 -68.37 5.45
C GLN A 171 64.53 -69.71 6.17
N THR A 172 63.40 -70.14 6.75
CA THR A 172 63.29 -71.44 7.43
C THR A 172 63.43 -72.64 6.48
N ASP A 173 63.03 -72.49 5.21
CA ASP A 173 63.11 -73.56 4.20
C ASP A 173 64.55 -73.80 3.72
N LYS A 174 65.37 -72.73 3.65
CA LYS A 174 66.79 -72.82 3.24
C LYS A 174 67.70 -73.43 4.31
N THR A 175 67.29 -73.44 5.57
CA THR A 175 68.04 -74.05 6.68
C THR A 175 67.69 -75.52 6.93
N GLY A 176 66.64 -76.06 6.29
CA GLY A 176 66.19 -77.45 6.44
C GLY A 176 66.76 -78.45 5.42
N THR A 177 67.35 -77.99 4.30
CA THR A 177 67.87 -78.83 3.20
C THR A 177 69.40 -78.87 3.15
N SER A 178 70.05 -78.96 4.32
CA SER A 178 71.48 -79.27 4.42
C SER A 178 71.77 -80.03 5.71
N ARG A 179 71.18 -81.22 5.82
CA ARG A 179 71.67 -82.32 6.64
C ARG A 179 71.35 -83.64 5.96
#